data_AF-A0A2S5CYR2-F1
#
_entry.id   AF-A0A2S5CYR2-F1
#
_cell.length_a   1.000
_cell.length_b   1.000
_cell.length_c   1.000
_cell.angle_alpha   90.00
_cell.angle_beta   90.00
_cell.angle_gamma   90.00
#
_symmetry.space_group_name_H-M   'P 1'
#
loop_
_entity.id
_entity.type
_entity.pdbx_description
1 polymer ?
#
loop_
_entity_poly.entity_id
_entity_poly.type
_entity_poly.pdbx_seq_one_letter_code
_entity_poly.pdbx_strand_id
1 'polypeptide(L)'
;MKKNLLLLAIVILLAIIPLFIQKGAEFGGADGEAEAAIGEINKDYEPWFESLWEPPSGEIESLLFVLQAAIGAGFIGYFVGYMRGKHKEG
;
A
#
# COMPACT_ATOMS: atom_id res chain seq x y z
N MET A 1 -26.62 -0.98 8.96
CA MET A 1 -25.77 -0.04 9.73
C MET A 1 -24.85 -0.72 10.72
N LYS A 2 -25.34 -1.51 11.69
CA LYS A 2 -24.48 -2.18 12.70
C LYS A 2 -23.32 -2.99 12.10
N LYS A 3 -23.56 -3.76 11.03
CA LYS A 3 -22.54 -4.55 10.33
C LYS A 3 -21.46 -3.69 9.66
N ASN A 4 -21.83 -2.58 9.02
CA ASN A 4 -20.86 -1.70 8.37
C ASN A 4 -19.99 -0.97 9.39
N LEU A 5 -20.57 -0.57 10.52
CA LEU A 5 -19.82 0.04 11.62
C LEU A 5 -18.84 -0.95 12.25
N LEU A 6 -19.25 -2.22 12.39
CA LEU A 6 -18.36 -3.30 12.83
C LEU A 6 -17.21 -3.53 11.85
N LEU A 7 -17.48 -3.60 10.55
CA LEU A 7 -16.45 -3.75 9.52
C LEU A 7 -15.48 -2.56 9.52
N LEU A 8 -15.98 -1.34 9.67
CA LEU A 8 -15.14 -0.14 9.77
C LEU A 8 -14.25 -0.19 11.02
N ALA A 9 -14.81 -0.60 12.17
CA ALA A 9 -14.05 -0.77 13.40
C ALA A 9 -12.93 -1.81 13.23
N ILE A 10 -13.19 -2.93 12.56
CA ILE A 10 -12.18 -3.94 12.25
C ILE A 10 -11.07 -3.36 11.38
N VAL A 11 -11.40 -2.62 10.32
CA VAL A 11 -10.39 -1.98 9.45
C VAL A 11 -9.53 -0.98 10.24
N ILE A 12 -10.14 -0.17 11.09
CA ILE A 12 -9.42 0.77 11.95
C ILE A 12 -8.48 0.02 12.91
N LEU A 13 -8.95 -1.07 13.53
CA LEU A 13 -8.13 -1.90 14.41
C LEU A 13 -6.96 -2.53 13.65
N LEU A 14 -7.18 -3.05 12.44
CA LEU A 14 -6.10 -3.61 11.62
C LEU A 14 -5.04 -2.58 11.24
N ALA A 15 -5.43 -1.32 11.03
CA ALA A 15 -4.47 -0.24 10.75
C ALA A 15 -3.72 0.22 12.00
N ILE A 16 -4.38 0.25 13.16
CA ILE A 16 -3.82 0.83 14.40
C ILE A 16 -2.99 -0.18 15.18
N ILE A 17 -3.42 -1.44 15.28
CA ILE A 17 -2.75 -2.47 16.09
C ILE A 17 -1.25 -2.62 15.76
N PRO A 18 -0.82 -2.67 14.48
CA PRO A 18 0.59 -2.78 14.13
C PRO A 18 1.44 -1.62 14.66
N LEU A 19 0.90 -0.40 14.71
CA LEU A 19 1.62 0.79 15.19
C LEU A 19 1.98 0.70 16.68
N PHE A 20 1.21 -0.07 17.46
CA PHE A 20 1.45 -0.26 18.89
C PHE A 20 2.27 -1.50 19.22
N ILE A 21 2.18 -2.56 18.39
CA ILE A 21 2.93 -3.80 18.57
C ILE A 21 4.36 -3.66 18.04
N GLN A 22 4.53 -3.06 16.86
CA GLN A 22 5.81 -2.91 16.18
C GLN A 22 6.35 -1.48 16.34
N LYS A 23 6.67 -1.11 17.58
CA LYS A 23 7.23 0.21 17.89
C LYS A 23 8.65 0.30 17.34
N GLY A 24 8.82 1.08 16.29
CA GLY A 24 10.12 1.26 15.62
C GLY A 24 10.33 0.39 14.38
N ALA A 25 9.30 -0.33 13.90
CA ALA A 25 9.37 -0.94 12.59
C ALA A 25 9.40 0.15 11.51
N GLU A 26 10.33 0.03 10.57
CA GLU A 26 10.32 0.80 9.34
C GLU A 26 9.20 0.22 8.46
N PHE A 27 8.13 0.98 8.29
CA PHE A 27 7.05 0.63 7.34
C PHE A 27 7.49 0.98 5.92
N GLY A 28 8.61 0.38 5.51
CA GLY A 28 9.22 0.54 4.19
C GLY A 28 8.54 -0.32 3.12
N GLY A 29 8.95 -0.10 1.88
CA GLY A 29 8.56 -0.94 0.75
C GLY A 29 9.19 -2.34 0.84
N ALA A 30 8.59 -3.30 0.14
CA ALA A 30 9.13 -4.66 0.05
C ALA A 30 10.42 -4.74 -0.78
N ASP A 31 10.69 -3.74 -1.62
CA ASP A 31 11.77 -3.75 -2.59
C ASP A 31 13.15 -3.71 -1.92
N GLY A 32 13.32 -2.96 -0.82
CA GLY A 32 14.57 -2.93 -0.06
C GLY A 32 14.92 -4.27 0.62
N GLU A 33 13.90 -4.97 1.14
CA GLU A 33 14.07 -6.31 1.70
C GLU A 33 14.44 -7.33 0.61
N ALA A 34 13.88 -7.17 -0.60
CA ALA A 34 14.22 -8.02 -1.73
C ALA A 34 15.67 -7.80 -2.20
N GLU A 35 16.14 -6.56 -2.24
CA GLU A 35 17.53 -6.22 -2.58
C GLU A 35 18.51 -6.84 -1.58
N ALA A 36 18.23 -6.71 -0.28
CA ALA A 36 19.04 -7.31 0.78
C ALA A 36 19.12 -8.83 0.64
N ALA A 37 17.97 -9.49 0.40
CA ALA A 37 17.92 -10.94 0.22
C ALA A 37 18.69 -11.39 -1.03
N ILE A 38 18.61 -10.65 -2.14
CA ILE A 38 19.37 -10.96 -3.37
C ILE A 38 20.88 -10.90 -3.09
N GLY A 39 21.35 -9.87 -2.39
CA GLY A 39 22.77 -9.74 -2.02
C GLY A 39 23.27 -10.86 -1.10
N GLU A 40 22.40 -11.40 -0.24
CA GLU A 40 22.73 -12.57 0.58
C GLU A 40 22.83 -13.87 -0.24
N ILE A 41 21.90 -14.08 -1.18
CA ILE A 41 21.84 -15.29 -2.00
C ILE A 41 22.98 -15.32 -3.02
N ASN A 42 23.28 -14.18 -3.65
CA ASN A 42 24.33 -14.06 -4.65
C ASN A 42 25.04 -12.71 -4.54
N LYS A 43 26.25 -12.74 -3.96
CA LYS A 43 27.08 -11.54 -3.76
C LYS A 43 27.61 -10.93 -5.05
N ASP A 44 27.67 -11.70 -6.13
CA ASP A 44 28.18 -11.25 -7.43
C ASP A 44 27.04 -10.85 -8.38
N TYR A 45 25.82 -10.69 -7.86
CA TYR A 45 24.66 -10.27 -8.65
C TYR A 45 24.76 -8.78 -9.02
N GLU A 46 24.71 -8.48 -10.31
CA GLU A 46 24.53 -7.13 -10.83
C GLU A 46 23.06 -6.89 -11.24
N PRO A 47 22.44 -5.78 -10.82
CA PRO A 47 21.12 -5.39 -11.29
C PRO A 47 21.06 -5.28 -12.82
N TRP A 48 20.11 -5.97 -13.44
CA TRP A 48 19.88 -5.91 -14.89
C TRP A 48 19.08 -4.67 -15.32
N PHE A 49 18.58 -3.89 -14.36
CA PHE A 49 17.83 -2.66 -14.56
C PHE A 49 18.16 -1.66 -13.45
N GLU A 50 18.36 -0.40 -13.83
CA GLU A 50 18.49 0.72 -12.91
C GLU A 50 17.34 1.69 -13.14
N SER A 51 16.85 2.30 -12.06
CA SER A 51 15.73 3.23 -12.13
C SER A 51 16.16 4.49 -12.89
N LEU A 52 15.40 4.87 -13.92
CA LEU A 52 15.68 6.09 -14.71
C LEU A 52 15.54 7.38 -13.89
N TRP A 53 14.80 7.31 -12.79
CA TRP A 53 14.59 8.40 -11.86
C TRP A 53 14.28 7.83 -10.47
N GLU A 54 14.92 8.39 -9.46
CA GLU A 54 14.70 8.05 -8.07
C GLU A 54 14.18 9.29 -7.31
N PRO A 55 13.18 9.14 -6.42
CA PRO A 55 12.69 10.25 -5.62
C PRO A 55 13.82 10.86 -4.78
N PRO A 56 13.90 12.20 -4.66
CA PRO A 56 14.98 12.85 -3.91
C PRO A 56 14.91 12.64 -2.38
N SER A 57 13.87 11.97 -1.88
CA SER A 57 13.68 11.58 -0.49
C SER A 57 12.70 10.41 -0.39
N GLY A 58 12.91 9.49 0.56
CA GLY A 58 11.97 8.41 0.87
C GLY A 58 10.60 8.91 1.36
N GLU A 59 10.52 10.13 1.87
CA GLU A 59 9.23 10.77 2.20
C GLU A 59 8.41 11.07 0.94
N ILE A 60 9.08 11.49 -0.14
CA ILE A 60 8.44 11.80 -1.42
C ILE A 60 8.00 10.50 -2.10
N GLU A 61 8.83 9.46 -2.02
CA GLU A 61 8.46 8.11 -2.46
C GLU A 61 7.19 7.63 -1.76
N SER A 62 7.18 7.68 -0.42
CA SER A 62 6.02 7.28 0.39
C SER A 62 4.77 8.08 0.05
N LEU A 63 4.90 9.39 -0.19
CA LEU A 63 3.80 10.26 -0.60
C LEU A 63 3.24 9.86 -1.96
N LEU A 64 4.10 9.53 -2.94
CA LEU A 64 3.68 9.07 -4.25
C LEU A 64 2.95 7.72 -4.17
N PHE A 65 3.42 6.79 -3.34
CA PHE A 65 2.71 5.53 -3.06
C PHE A 65 1.34 5.75 -2.45
N VAL A 66 1.24 6.62 -1.43
CA VAL A 66 -0.05 6.96 -0.80
C VAL A 66 -1.00 7.62 -1.80
N LEU A 67 -0.50 8.50 -2.66
CA LEU A 67 -1.30 9.13 -3.71
C LEU A 67 -1.85 8.11 -4.69
N GLN A 68 -1.02 7.18 -5.18
CA GLN A 68 -1.44 6.10 -6.06
C GLN A 68 -2.50 5.21 -5.39
N ALA A 69 -2.28 4.84 -4.12
CA ALA A 69 -3.23 4.06 -3.34
C ALA A 69 -4.58 4.79 -3.16
N ALA A 70 -4.56 6.09 -2.88
CA ALA A 70 -5.77 6.90 -2.72
C ALA A 70 -6.57 6.99 -4.03
N ILE A 71 -5.90 7.22 -5.16
CA ILE A 71 -6.53 7.26 -6.48
C ILE A 71 -7.13 5.88 -6.81
N GLY A 72 -6.38 4.80 -6.60
CA GLY A 72 -6.85 3.43 -6.84
C GLY A 72 -8.07 3.06 -5.99
N ALA A 73 -8.05 3.39 -4.69
CA ALA A 73 -9.19 3.20 -3.80
C ALA A 73 -10.41 4.02 -4.24
N GLY A 74 -10.20 5.27 -4.67
CA GLY A 74 -11.25 6.13 -5.23
C GLY A 74 -11.89 5.53 -6.48
N PHE A 75 -11.08 5.03 -7.42
CA PHE A 75 -11.55 4.38 -8.64
C PHE A 75 -12.38 3.12 -8.34
N ILE A 76 -11.88 2.23 -7.49
CA ILE A 76 -12.60 1.01 -7.07
C ILE A 76 -13.91 1.37 -6.37
N GLY A 77 -13.88 2.35 -5.47
CA GLY A 77 -15.06 2.83 -4.75
C GLY A 77 -16.12 3.39 -5.70
N TYR A 78 -15.72 4.21 -6.67
CA TYR A 78 -16.60 4.74 -7.70
C TYR A 78 -17.21 3.63 -8.56
N PHE A 79 -16.40 2.68 -9.04
CA PHE A 79 -16.87 1.58 -9.88
C PHE A 79 -17.91 0.72 -9.16
N VAL A 80 -17.63 0.30 -7.93
CA VAL A 80 -18.58 -0.48 -7.11
C VAL A 80 -19.85 0.31 -6.83
N GLY A 81 -19.74 1.62 -6.55
CA GLY A 81 -20.87 2.51 -6.37
C GLY A 81 -21.75 2.63 -7.62
N TYR A 82 -21.13 2.86 -8.77
CA TYR A 82 -21.79 3.00 -10.07
C TYR A 82 -22.54 1.71 -10.47
N MET A 83 -21.88 0.55 -10.37
CA MET A 83 -22.49 -0.75 -10.68
C MET A 83 -23.70 -1.04 -9.80
N ARG A 84 -23.61 -0.71 -8.50
CA ARG A 84 -24.73 -0.86 -7.57
C ARG A 84 -25.87 0.11 -7.85
N GLY A 85 -25.58 1.32 -8.34
CA GLY A 85 -26.57 2.29 -8.79
C GLY A 85 -27.35 1.79 -10.00
N LYS A 86 -26.65 1.30 -11.04
CA LYS A 86 -27.27 0.73 -12.24
C LYS A 86 -28.22 -0.44 -11.97
N HIS A 87 -27.88 -1.30 -11.01
CA HIS A 87 -28.72 -2.46 -10.66
C HIS A 87 -29.98 -2.08 -9.86
N LYS A 88 -30.11 -0.83 -9.39
CA LYS A 88 -31.34 -0.35 -8.72
C LYS A 88 -32.33 0.33 -9.66
N GLU A 89 -31.89 0.70 -10.86
CA GLU A 89 -32.70 1.40 -11.87
C GLU A 89 -33.22 0.46 -12.98
N GLY A 90 -32.97 -0.85 -12.88
CA GLY A 90 -33.60 -1.91 -13.68
C GLY A 90 -34.36 -2.88 -12.78
#